data_AF-A0A929CHN7-F1
#
_entry.id   AF-A0A929CHN7-F1
#
_cell.length_a   1.000
_cell.length_b   1.000
_cell.length_c   1.000
_cell.angle_alpha   90.00
_cell.angle_beta   90.00
_cell.angle_gamma   90.00
#
_symmetry.space_group_name_H-M   'P 1'
#
loop_
_entity.id
_entity.type
_entity.pdbx_description
1 polymer ?
#
loop_
_entity_poly.entity_id
_entity_poly.type
_entity_poly.pdbx_seq_one_letter_code
_entity_poly.pdbx_strand_id
1 'polypeptide(L)'
;VQQGEISGSPLLEQLSVFLGSSDLKVLSFQSLESRYDLRDGLARLTGSLDGSKAKLKPEGTVGVDGALNMSLNARLAPELMQKLGARDELKQAMTDKDGWGVFPLKISGSVTRPKIGFDSKALQKQATSKIKEEVSKRLLKEIVPKDEGTAAPIKQLLNGTLNRLFGN
;
A
#
# COMPACT_ATOMS: atom_id res chain seq x y z
N VAL A 1 21.11 -9.92 4.69
CA VAL A 1 22.09 -8.83 4.89
C VAL A 1 21.88 -8.24 6.27
N GLN A 2 22.93 -7.94 7.00
CA GLN A 2 22.87 -7.27 8.31
C GLN A 2 23.46 -5.86 8.16
N GLN A 3 22.92 -4.89 8.91
CA GLN A 3 23.39 -3.51 9.05
C GLN A 3 23.78 -2.86 7.72
N GLY A 4 22.81 -2.22 7.07
CA GLY A 4 23.05 -1.58 5.79
C GLY A 4 22.14 -0.41 5.52
N GLU A 5 22.29 0.13 4.32
CA GLU A 5 21.51 1.23 3.80
C GLU A 5 21.03 0.91 2.38
N ILE A 6 19.80 1.30 2.07
CA ILE A 6 19.25 1.29 0.72
C ILE A 6 18.99 2.75 0.31
N SER A 7 19.55 3.16 -0.81
CA SER A 7 19.37 4.48 -1.40
C SER A 7 19.37 4.39 -2.93
N GLY A 8 18.97 5.46 -3.62
CA GLY A 8 18.99 5.53 -5.09
C GLY A 8 17.99 4.62 -5.81
N SER A 9 17.02 4.04 -5.09
CA SER A 9 16.01 3.14 -5.67
C SER A 9 14.81 3.93 -6.18
N PRO A 10 14.34 3.69 -7.43
CA PRO A 10 13.09 4.26 -7.93
C PRO A 10 11.89 3.97 -7.02
N LEU A 11 11.90 2.83 -6.31
CA LEU A 11 10.85 2.48 -5.37
C LEU A 11 10.87 3.39 -4.14
N LEU A 12 12.05 3.66 -3.58
CA LEU A 12 12.19 4.55 -2.42
C LEU A 12 11.87 6.00 -2.76
N GLU A 13 12.23 6.44 -3.96
CA GLU A 13 11.80 7.73 -4.50
C GLU A 13 10.27 7.83 -4.55
N GLN A 14 9.60 6.85 -5.16
CA GLN A 14 8.13 6.83 -5.22
C GLN A 14 7.48 6.70 -3.85
N LEU A 15 8.10 5.96 -2.91
CA LEU A 15 7.60 5.84 -1.55
C LEU A 15 7.69 7.17 -0.80
N SER A 16 8.79 7.89 -0.99
CA SER A 16 9.00 9.22 -0.41
C SER A 16 7.97 10.23 -0.91
N VAL A 17 7.64 10.19 -2.20
CA VAL A 17 6.61 11.04 -2.81
C VAL A 17 5.23 10.65 -2.29
N PHE A 18 4.91 9.35 -2.29
CA PHE A 18 3.60 8.84 -1.90
C PHE A 18 3.25 9.14 -0.44
N LEU A 19 4.22 8.95 0.47
CA LEU A 19 4.02 9.22 1.91
C LEU A 19 4.42 10.64 2.32
N GLY A 20 4.95 11.44 1.39
CA GLY A 20 5.32 12.83 1.61
C GLY A 20 6.46 13.01 2.62
N SER A 21 7.50 12.18 2.57
CA SER A 21 8.67 12.31 3.45
C SER A 21 9.96 11.94 2.75
N SER A 22 10.89 12.90 2.66
CA SER A 22 12.22 12.70 2.06
C SER A 22 13.09 11.71 2.82
N ASP A 23 12.82 11.50 4.12
CA ASP A 23 13.52 10.53 4.96
C ASP A 23 13.33 9.08 4.46
N LEU A 24 12.35 8.82 3.56
CA LEU A 24 12.11 7.52 2.95
C LEU A 24 12.95 7.23 1.71
N LYS A 25 13.69 8.22 1.19
CA LYS A 25 14.59 8.03 0.04
C LYS A 25 15.81 7.18 0.39
N VAL A 26 16.17 7.16 1.67
CA VAL A 26 17.30 6.44 2.23
C VAL A 26 16.84 5.67 3.45
N LEU A 27 16.96 4.34 3.41
CA LEU A 27 16.54 3.48 4.51
C LEU A 27 17.74 2.73 5.08
N SER A 28 18.13 3.09 6.29
CA SER A 28 19.06 2.29 7.09
C SER A 28 18.30 1.14 7.76
N PHE A 29 18.91 -0.05 7.80
CA PHE A 29 18.30 -1.27 8.34
C PHE A 29 19.30 -2.05 9.19
N GLN A 30 18.81 -2.71 10.24
CA GLN A 30 19.58 -3.69 11.01
C GLN A 30 19.60 -5.04 10.31
N SER A 31 18.49 -5.46 9.72
CA SER A 31 18.43 -6.72 8.97
C SER A 31 17.58 -6.60 7.71
N LEU A 32 18.00 -7.32 6.67
CA LEU A 32 17.27 -7.51 5.42
C LEU A 32 17.31 -8.99 5.07
N GLU A 33 16.14 -9.60 5.01
CA GLU A 33 15.92 -11.00 4.62
C GLU A 33 15.01 -11.04 3.41
N SER A 34 15.32 -11.92 2.46
CA SER A 34 14.51 -12.13 1.28
C SER A 34 14.58 -13.58 0.84
N ARG A 35 13.44 -14.14 0.46
CA ARG A 35 13.33 -15.42 -0.22
C ARG A 35 12.70 -15.18 -1.58
N TYR A 36 13.24 -15.81 -2.60
CA TYR A 36 12.65 -15.77 -3.93
C TYR A 36 12.66 -17.14 -4.58
N ASP A 37 11.67 -17.38 -5.44
CA ASP A 37 11.57 -18.55 -6.30
C ASP A 37 11.23 -18.07 -7.71
N LEU A 38 12.07 -18.41 -8.68
CA LEU A 38 11.88 -18.02 -10.08
C LEU A 38 11.38 -19.22 -10.87
N ARG A 39 10.16 -19.12 -11.40
CA ARG A 39 9.55 -20.12 -12.29
C ARG A 39 8.86 -19.43 -13.44
N ASP A 40 9.02 -19.96 -14.64
CA ASP A 40 8.31 -19.50 -15.85
C ASP A 40 8.43 -17.99 -16.10
N GLY A 41 9.61 -17.42 -15.83
CA GLY A 41 9.86 -15.98 -16.02
C GLY A 41 9.18 -15.08 -14.97
N LEU A 42 8.68 -15.64 -13.87
CA LEU A 42 8.04 -14.91 -12.78
C LEU A 42 8.74 -15.24 -11.45
N ALA A 43 9.43 -14.25 -10.88
CA ALA A 43 10.01 -14.35 -9.55
C ALA A 43 8.93 -14.08 -8.50
N ARG A 44 8.62 -15.05 -7.65
CA ARG A 44 7.88 -14.83 -6.40
C ARG A 44 8.86 -14.39 -5.33
N LEU A 45 8.59 -13.27 -4.68
CA LEU A 45 9.46 -12.65 -3.69
C LEU A 45 8.69 -12.45 -2.38
N THR A 46 9.33 -12.81 -1.27
CA THR A 46 8.91 -12.41 0.07
C THR A 46 10.14 -11.88 0.79
N GLY A 47 10.00 -10.79 1.53
CA GLY A 47 11.11 -10.26 2.32
C GLY A 47 10.67 -9.54 3.57
N SER A 48 11.68 -9.20 4.37
CA SER A 48 11.55 -8.34 5.53
C SER A 48 12.80 -7.49 5.68
N LEU A 49 12.60 -6.19 5.83
CA LEU A 49 13.60 -5.23 6.24
C LEU A 49 13.20 -4.72 7.62
N ASP A 50 14.09 -4.87 8.60
CA ASP A 50 13.92 -4.31 9.95
C ASP A 50 14.90 -3.15 10.13
N GLY A 51 14.32 -1.96 10.31
CA GLY A 51 15.01 -0.69 10.53
C GLY A 51 14.42 0.03 11.74
N SER A 52 15.22 0.90 12.36
CA SER A 52 14.77 1.69 13.52
C SER A 52 13.67 2.69 13.15
N LYS A 53 13.74 3.27 11.93
CA LYS A 53 12.77 4.24 11.43
C LYS A 53 11.66 3.63 10.59
N ALA A 54 11.95 2.52 9.91
CA ALA A 54 11.02 1.86 9.02
C ALA A 54 11.22 0.35 9.04
N LYS A 55 10.12 -0.40 9.05
CA LYS A 55 10.10 -1.85 8.85
C LYS A 55 9.25 -2.16 7.62
N LEU A 56 9.80 -2.91 6.68
CA LEU A 56 9.14 -3.20 5.41
C LEU A 56 8.97 -4.71 5.26
N LYS A 57 7.78 -5.15 4.85
CA LYS A 57 7.51 -6.55 4.48
C LYS A 57 6.93 -6.61 3.08
N PRO A 58 7.79 -6.68 2.04
CA PRO A 58 7.34 -6.89 0.66
C PRO A 58 6.97 -8.35 0.40
N GLU A 59 5.92 -8.56 -0.37
CA GLU A 59 5.50 -9.87 -0.87
C GLU A 59 4.82 -9.73 -2.23
N GLY A 60 5.12 -10.61 -3.17
CA GLY A 60 4.42 -10.66 -4.46
C GLY A 60 5.30 -11.18 -5.58
N THR A 61 5.15 -10.61 -6.77
CA THR A 61 5.84 -11.10 -7.96
C THR A 61 6.57 -10.00 -8.73
N VAL A 62 7.69 -10.38 -9.33
CA VAL A 62 8.47 -9.59 -10.29
C VAL A 62 8.65 -10.42 -11.56
N GLY A 63 8.18 -9.92 -12.70
CA GLY A 63 8.44 -10.54 -14.00
C GLY A 63 9.89 -10.34 -14.44
N VAL A 64 10.42 -11.22 -15.29
CA VAL A 64 11.76 -11.04 -15.90
C VAL A 64 11.84 -9.81 -16.81
N ASP A 65 10.69 -9.31 -17.28
CA ASP A 65 10.51 -8.03 -17.96
C ASP A 65 10.53 -6.83 -16.98
N GLY A 66 10.65 -7.10 -15.68
CA GLY A 66 10.63 -6.13 -14.61
C GLY A 66 9.23 -5.70 -14.17
N ALA A 67 8.15 -6.33 -14.65
CA ALA A 67 6.80 -6.01 -14.20
C ALA A 67 6.61 -6.30 -12.71
N LEU A 68 5.99 -5.37 -11.98
CA LEU A 68 5.78 -5.46 -10.54
C LEU A 68 4.31 -5.74 -10.21
N ASN A 69 4.09 -6.69 -9.31
CA ASN A 69 2.83 -6.88 -8.62
C ASN A 69 3.12 -7.30 -7.17
N MET A 70 3.39 -6.33 -6.31
CA MET A 70 3.79 -6.54 -4.93
C MET A 70 2.80 -5.89 -3.98
N SER A 71 2.64 -6.48 -2.80
CA SER A 71 2.11 -5.81 -1.63
C SER A 71 3.28 -5.48 -0.70
N LEU A 72 3.21 -4.35 -0.01
CA LEU A 72 4.24 -3.86 0.88
C LEU A 72 3.56 -3.41 2.17
N ASN A 73 3.74 -4.17 3.24
CA ASN A 73 3.37 -3.70 4.57
C ASN A 73 4.52 -2.85 5.12
N ALA A 74 4.34 -1.53 5.08
CA ALA A 74 5.29 -0.58 5.62
C ALA A 74 4.86 -0.16 7.03
N ARG A 75 5.78 -0.28 7.99
CA ARG A 75 5.61 0.25 9.35
C ARG A 75 6.61 1.37 9.58
N LEU A 76 6.12 2.55 9.95
CA LEU A 76 6.95 3.74 10.15
C LEU A 76 6.99 4.12 11.63
N ALA A 77 8.18 4.42 12.13
CA ALA A 77 8.37 4.84 13.52
C ALA A 77 7.66 6.17 13.81
N PRO A 78 7.32 6.46 15.09
CA PRO A 78 6.65 7.70 15.48
C PRO A 78 7.33 8.97 14.96
N GLU A 79 8.66 9.02 15.02
CA GLU A 79 9.47 10.15 14.53
C GLU A 79 9.27 10.41 13.04
N LEU A 80 9.14 9.35 12.23
CA LEU A 80 8.92 9.45 10.79
C LEU A 80 7.45 9.79 10.48
N MET A 81 6.51 9.29 11.28
CA MET A 81 5.09 9.61 11.19
C MET A 81 4.81 11.10 11.34
N GLN A 82 5.51 11.77 12.26
CA GLN A 82 5.38 13.21 12.48
C GLN A 82 5.79 14.02 11.24
N LYS A 83 6.81 13.55 10.52
CA LYS A 83 7.36 14.20 9.32
C LYS A 83 6.61 13.93 8.02
N LEU A 84 5.61 13.03 8.02
CA LEU A 84 4.84 12.77 6.80
C LEU A 84 4.06 14.03 6.38
N GLY A 85 4.04 14.31 5.09
CA GLY A 85 3.17 15.32 4.46
C GLY A 85 1.69 14.91 4.39
N ALA A 86 1.29 13.86 5.10
CA ALA A 86 -0.08 13.39 5.22
C ALA A 86 -0.91 14.27 6.16
N ARG A 87 -2.24 14.31 5.93
CA ARG A 87 -3.20 14.94 6.86
C ARG A 87 -3.20 14.22 8.22
N ASP A 88 -3.52 14.95 9.29
CA ASP A 88 -3.47 14.41 10.65
C ASP A 88 -4.47 13.28 10.87
N GLU A 89 -5.64 13.33 10.23
CA GLU A 89 -6.63 12.26 10.28
C GLU A 89 -6.08 10.95 9.69
N LEU A 90 -5.33 11.06 8.58
CA LEU A 90 -4.67 9.92 7.95
C LEU A 90 -3.55 9.37 8.84
N LYS A 91 -2.73 10.26 9.43
CA LYS A 91 -1.68 9.84 10.38
C LYS A 91 -2.30 9.09 11.56
N GLN A 92 -3.33 9.65 12.19
CA GLN A 92 -4.00 9.06 13.34
C GLN A 92 -4.61 7.69 13.01
N ALA A 93 -5.24 7.57 11.84
CA ALA A 93 -5.83 6.34 11.36
C ALA A 93 -4.84 5.20 11.14
N MET A 94 -3.70 5.55 10.54
CA MET A 94 -2.65 4.57 10.20
C MET A 94 -1.81 4.21 11.43
N THR A 95 -1.81 5.04 12.47
CA THR A 95 -1.09 4.77 13.71
C THR A 95 -1.69 3.59 14.48
N ASP A 96 -0.83 2.72 15.00
CA ASP A 96 -1.21 1.64 15.92
C ASP A 96 -1.04 2.05 17.38
N LYS A 97 -1.35 1.14 18.29
CA LYS A 97 -1.31 1.39 19.74
C LYS A 97 0.08 1.75 20.27
N ASP A 98 1.14 1.37 19.56
CA ASP A 98 2.53 1.59 19.95
C ASP A 98 3.12 2.84 19.27
N GLY A 99 2.28 3.64 18.61
CA GLY A 99 2.67 4.87 17.91
C GLY A 99 3.26 4.64 16.52
N TRP A 100 3.34 3.40 16.05
CA TRP A 100 3.85 3.09 14.71
C TRP A 100 2.77 3.28 13.66
N GLY A 101 3.10 3.98 12.57
CA GLY A 101 2.24 4.02 11.40
C GLY A 101 2.26 2.68 10.68
N VAL A 102 1.11 2.18 10.25
CA VAL A 102 0.95 0.94 9.51
C VAL A 102 0.27 1.23 8.18
N PHE A 103 1.03 1.09 7.09
CA PHE A 103 0.62 1.41 5.74
C PHE A 103 0.63 0.13 4.89
N PRO A 104 -0.53 -0.46 4.61
CA PRO A 104 -0.64 -1.53 3.62
C PRO A 104 -0.62 -0.91 2.22
N LEU A 105 0.46 -1.13 1.49
CA LEU A 105 0.71 -0.54 0.18
C LEU A 105 0.66 -1.60 -0.91
N LYS A 106 0.32 -1.16 -2.11
CA LYS A 106 0.41 -1.92 -3.35
C LYS A 106 1.46 -1.29 -4.25
N ILE A 107 2.35 -2.11 -4.80
CA ILE A 107 3.35 -1.69 -5.78
C ILE A 107 3.03 -2.37 -7.11
N SER A 108 2.93 -1.58 -8.16
CA SER A 108 2.69 -2.01 -9.53
C SER A 108 3.63 -1.29 -10.50
N GLY A 109 3.43 -1.44 -11.81
CA GLY A 109 4.29 -0.84 -12.83
C GLY A 109 5.50 -1.72 -13.12
N SER A 110 6.70 -1.14 -13.17
CA SER A 110 7.94 -1.88 -13.39
C SER A 110 9.03 -1.50 -12.40
N VAL A 111 10.09 -2.30 -12.30
CA VAL A 111 11.27 -2.03 -11.44
C VAL A 111 11.92 -0.67 -11.70
N THR A 112 11.84 -0.17 -12.94
CA THR A 112 12.38 1.16 -13.32
C THR A 112 11.38 2.30 -13.16
N ARG A 113 10.07 2.00 -13.17
CA ARG A 113 8.99 2.98 -12.98
C ARG A 113 7.89 2.39 -12.09
N PRO A 114 8.18 2.20 -10.79
CA PRO A 114 7.20 1.64 -9.87
C PRO A 114 6.07 2.64 -9.64
N LYS A 115 4.89 2.12 -9.33
CA LYS A 115 3.73 2.91 -8.90
C LYS A 115 3.30 2.41 -7.54
N ILE A 116 3.13 3.33 -6.60
CA ILE A 116 2.70 3.01 -5.24
C ILE A 116 1.29 3.55 -5.02
N GLY A 117 0.45 2.72 -4.43
CA GLY A 117 -0.86 3.08 -3.94
C GLY A 117 -1.16 2.34 -2.65
N PHE A 118 -2.32 2.59 -2.07
CA PHE A 118 -2.79 1.77 -0.96
C PHE A 118 -3.32 0.41 -1.45
N ASP A 119 -3.09 -0.63 -0.65
CA ASP A 119 -3.77 -1.91 -0.86
C ASP A 119 -5.18 -1.82 -0.26
N SER A 120 -6.16 -1.44 -1.08
CA SER A 120 -7.55 -1.23 -0.64
C SER A 120 -8.16 -2.45 0.04
N LYS A 121 -7.77 -3.68 -0.38
CA LYS A 121 -8.26 -4.92 0.24
C LYS A 121 -7.69 -5.09 1.65
N ALA A 122 -6.40 -4.81 1.82
CA ALA A 122 -5.76 -4.85 3.14
C ALA A 122 -6.26 -3.72 4.06
N LEU A 123 -6.47 -2.51 3.52
CA LEU A 123 -7.08 -1.41 4.26
C LEU A 123 -8.48 -1.75 4.75
N GLN A 124 -9.32 -2.34 3.91
CA GLN A 124 -10.67 -2.73 4.29
C GLN A 124 -10.64 -3.76 5.43
N LYS A 125 -9.74 -4.75 5.37
CA LYS A 125 -9.57 -5.72 6.47
C LYS A 125 -9.11 -5.04 7.76
N GLN A 126 -8.13 -4.15 7.69
CA GLN A 126 -7.63 -3.38 8.85
C GLN A 126 -8.73 -2.49 9.47
N ALA A 127 -9.56 -1.89 8.63
CA ALA A 127 -10.71 -1.05 9.01
C ALA A 127 -11.80 -1.83 9.77
N THR A 128 -12.06 -3.09 9.39
CA THR A 128 -13.01 -3.96 10.10
C THR A 128 -12.46 -4.45 11.44
N SER A 129 -11.15 -4.60 11.58
CA SER A 129 -10.52 -5.08 12.84
C SER A 129 -10.27 -3.97 13.87
N LYS A 130 -10.11 -2.71 13.46
CA LYS A 130 -10.02 -1.55 14.37
C LYS A 130 -11.44 -1.03 14.63
N ILE A 131 -11.96 -1.22 15.86
CA ILE A 131 -13.36 -1.00 16.34
C ILE A 131 -13.80 0.49 16.32
N LYS A 132 -13.53 1.26 15.25
CA LYS A 132 -14.11 2.60 15.03
C LYS A 132 -14.58 2.71 13.58
N GLU A 133 -15.73 2.10 13.29
CA GLU A 133 -16.34 2.07 11.96
C GLU A 133 -16.45 3.45 11.31
N GLU A 134 -16.77 4.50 12.08
CA GLU A 134 -16.94 5.87 11.56
C GLU A 134 -15.66 6.45 10.95
N VAL A 135 -14.51 6.24 11.61
CA VAL A 135 -13.21 6.75 11.18
C VAL A 135 -12.73 5.95 9.97
N SER A 136 -12.86 4.62 10.04
CA SER A 136 -12.60 3.67 8.96
C SER A 136 -13.36 4.01 7.67
N LYS A 137 -14.65 4.33 7.75
CA LYS A 137 -15.49 4.68 6.60
C LYS A 137 -15.07 6.00 5.93
N ARG A 138 -14.55 6.98 6.67
CA ARG A 138 -14.07 8.26 6.11
C ARG A 138 -12.74 8.08 5.40
N LEU A 139 -11.81 7.34 6.00
CA LEU A 139 -10.49 7.03 5.41
C LEU A 139 -10.62 6.28 4.09
N LEU A 140 -11.46 5.25 4.04
CA LEU A 140 -11.69 4.49 2.80
C LEU A 140 -12.24 5.38 1.68
N LYS A 141 -13.02 6.41 2.01
CA LYS A 141 -13.55 7.38 1.02
C LYS A 141 -12.51 8.40 0.54
N GLU A 142 -11.53 8.75 1.36
CA GLU A 142 -10.47 9.70 0.98
C GLU A 142 -9.28 9.04 0.31
N ILE A 143 -9.01 7.78 0.64
CA ILE A 143 -7.80 7.06 0.24
C ILE A 143 -8.01 6.21 -1.02
N VAL A 144 -9.21 5.67 -1.21
CA VAL A 144 -9.58 4.97 -2.43
C VAL A 144 -9.99 6.04 -3.45
N PRO A 145 -9.28 6.21 -4.57
CA PRO A 145 -9.73 7.10 -5.62
C PRO A 145 -11.15 6.70 -6.04
N LYS A 146 -12.08 7.65 -6.03
CA LYS A 146 -13.19 7.57 -6.99
C LYS A 146 -12.56 7.89 -8.34
N ASP A 147 -12.56 6.92 -9.25
CA ASP A 147 -12.41 7.00 -10.72
C ASP A 147 -11.51 5.84 -11.21
N GLU A 148 -11.85 5.02 -12.23
CA GLU A 148 -12.88 5.11 -13.26
C GLU A 148 -13.03 3.74 -13.96
N GLY A 149 -14.25 3.37 -14.38
CA GLY A 149 -14.53 2.26 -15.29
C GLY A 149 -15.61 1.28 -14.81
N THR A 150 -16.83 1.40 -15.36
CA THR A 150 -17.97 0.45 -15.22
C THR A 150 -18.69 0.38 -13.86
N ALA A 151 -19.27 1.49 -13.40
CA ALA A 151 -20.40 1.43 -12.45
C ALA A 151 -21.60 2.33 -12.82
N ALA A 152 -21.55 3.00 -13.97
CA ALA A 152 -22.67 3.76 -14.51
C ALA A 152 -23.66 2.93 -15.36
N PRO A 153 -23.25 1.93 -16.18
CA PRO A 153 -24.23 1.21 -16.99
C PRO A 153 -24.95 0.09 -16.22
N ILE A 154 -24.34 -0.51 -15.19
CA ILE A 154 -24.93 -1.69 -14.53
C ILE A 154 -26.15 -1.32 -13.67
N LYS A 155 -26.11 -0.19 -12.94
CA LYS A 155 -27.28 0.25 -12.15
C LYS A 155 -28.46 0.66 -13.05
N GLN A 156 -28.19 1.25 -14.21
CA GLN A 156 -29.24 1.60 -15.18
C GLN A 156 -29.82 0.35 -15.88
N LEU A 157 -28.97 -0.65 -16.19
CA LEU A 157 -29.40 -1.92 -16.78
C LEU A 157 -30.20 -2.80 -15.81
N LEU A 158 -29.84 -2.82 -14.52
CA LEU A 158 -30.57 -3.56 -13.50
C LEU A 158 -31.95 -2.93 -13.23
N ASN A 159 -32.03 -1.61 -13.08
CA ASN A 159 -33.32 -0.93 -12.86
C ASN A 159 -34.24 -1.03 -14.08
N GLY A 160 -33.69 -0.91 -15.30
CA GLY A 160 -34.47 -1.02 -16.54
C GLY A 160 -34.96 -2.44 -16.86
N THR A 161 -34.37 -3.47 -16.25
CA THR A 161 -34.78 -4.87 -16.40
C THR A 161 -35.76 -5.29 -15.31
N LEU A 162 -35.55 -4.84 -14.06
CA LEU A 162 -36.47 -5.12 -12.95
C LEU A 162 -37.82 -4.42 -13.12
N ASN A 163 -37.86 -3.18 -13.62
CA ASN A 163 -39.13 -2.50 -13.91
C ASN A 163 -39.93 -3.15 -15.04
N ARG A 164 -39.28 -3.89 -15.94
CA ARG A 164 -39.95 -4.61 -17.04
C ARG A 164 -40.49 -5.99 -16.64
N LEU A 165 -39.98 -6.56 -15.54
CA LEU A 165 -40.39 -7.87 -15.03
C LEU A 165 -41.42 -7.77 -13.90
N PHE A 166 -41.46 -6.63 -13.19
CA PHE A 166 -42.28 -6.45 -11.99
C PHE A 166 -43.13 -5.16 -11.98
N GLY A 167 -43.08 -4.35 -13.04
CA GLY A 167 -44.01 -3.23 -13.26
C GLY A 167 -45.06 -3.64 -14.28
N ASN A 168 -46.34 -3.60 -13.89
CA ASN A 168 -47.54 -3.98 -14.65
C ASN A 168 -47.48 -3.81 -16.17
#